data_AF-A0A9D9X0Z6-F1
#
_entry.id   AF-A0A9D9X0Z6-F1
#
_cell.length_a   1.000
_cell.length_b   1.000
_cell.length_c   1.000
_cell.angle_alpha   90.00
_cell.angle_beta   90.00
_cell.angle_gamma   90.00
#
_symmetry.space_group_name_H-M   'P 1'
#
loop_
_entity.id
_entity.type
_entity.pdbx_description
1 polymer ?
#
loop_
_entity_poly.entity_id
_entity_poly.type
_entity_poly.pdbx_seq_one_letter_code
_entity_poly.pdbx_strand_id
1 'polypeptide(L)' 'DIVIFNPDTEHTFGVEAEHMNVDYSSYEGVKVKGKVETVLSRGKVVIQNGEHQGKAGDGQFLKRGECVKV' A
#
# COMPACT_ATOMS: atom_id res chain seq x y z
N ASP A 1 -7.32 -9.83 -3.67
CA ASP A 1 -6.39 -8.70 -3.46
C ASP A 1 -4.98 -9.25 -3.48
N ILE A 2 -4.10 -8.64 -4.28
CA ILE A 2 -2.78 -9.18 -4.63
C ILE A 2 -1.77 -8.03 -4.62
N VAL A 3 -0.56 -8.32 -4.16
CA VAL A 3 0.58 -7.39 -4.20
C VAL A 3 1.70 -8.05 -5.01
N ILE A 4 2.25 -7.30 -5.97
CA ILE A 4 3.50 -7.63 -6.65
C ILE A 4 4.61 -6.89 -5.91
N PHE A 5 5.46 -7.67 -5.25
CA PHE A 5 6.55 -7.18 -4.41
C PHE A 5 7.88 -7.60 -5.03
N ASN A 6 8.75 -6.63 -5.28
CA ASN A 6 10.10 -6.89 -5.75
C ASN A 6 11.05 -6.87 -4.54
N PRO A 7 11.62 -8.01 -4.15
CA PRO A 7 12.49 -8.11 -2.99
C PRO A 7 13.87 -7.49 -3.22
N ASP A 8 14.25 -7.16 -4.45
CA ASP A 8 15.60 -6.70 -4.78
C ASP A 8 15.75 -5.18 -4.82
N THR A 9 14.65 -4.46 -4.91
CA THR A 9 14.65 -3.00 -4.97
C THR A 9 14.95 -2.39 -3.60
N GLU A 10 16.02 -1.60 -3.50
CA GLU A 10 16.30 -0.77 -2.33
C GLU A 10 15.61 0.59 -2.45
N HIS A 11 15.08 1.09 -1.33
CA HIS A 11 14.56 2.45 -1.25
C HIS A 11 14.66 2.99 0.18
N THR A 12 14.47 4.30 0.30
CA THR A 12 14.48 5.02 1.59
C THR A 12 13.07 5.52 1.86
N PHE A 13 12.57 5.32 3.09
CA PHE A 13 11.34 5.94 3.54
C PHE A 13 11.54 7.43 3.83
N GLY A 14 10.47 8.20 3.63
CA GLY A 14 10.46 9.62 3.92
C GLY A 14 9.26 10.33 3.28
N VAL A 15 9.05 11.59 3.68
CA VAL A 15 7.92 12.43 3.23
C VAL A 15 7.79 12.48 1.71
N GLU A 16 8.92 12.61 1.00
CA GLU A 16 8.94 12.68 -0.47
C GLU A 16 8.55 11.36 -1.16
N ALA A 17 8.61 10.23 -0.44
CA ALA A 17 8.37 8.89 -0.98
C ALA A 17 6.98 8.32 -0.63
N GLU A 18 6.29 8.90 0.35
CA GLU A 18 5.04 8.40 0.91
C GLU A 18 3.82 9.17 0.35
N HIS A 19 2.68 8.50 0.17
CA HIS A 19 1.45 9.13 -0.34
C HIS A 19 0.61 9.86 0.72
N MET A 20 1.13 10.01 1.93
CA MET A 20 0.36 10.58 3.04
C MET A 20 0.27 12.10 2.91
N ASN A 21 -0.86 12.68 3.31
CA ASN A 21 -1.05 14.13 3.35
C ASN A 21 -0.58 14.72 4.69
N VAL A 22 0.66 14.42 5.07
CA VAL A 22 1.36 14.97 6.24
C VAL A 22 2.78 15.35 5.85
N ASP A 23 3.43 16.17 6.66
CA ASP A 23 4.75 16.75 6.42
C ASP A 23 5.89 16.05 7.18
N TYR A 24 5.64 14.84 7.69
CA TYR A 24 6.65 14.03 8.37
C TYR A 24 6.47 12.54 8.09
N SER A 25 7.57 11.78 8.16
CA SER A 25 7.56 10.32 8.23
C SER A 25 8.16 9.85 9.56
N SER A 26 7.55 8.85 10.19
CA SER A 26 8.14 8.20 11.37
C SER A 26 9.37 7.35 11.03
N TYR A 27 9.59 7.05 9.74
CA TYR A 27 10.70 6.25 9.23
C TYR A 27 11.63 7.06 8.33
N GLU A 28 11.65 8.39 8.48
CA GLU A 28 12.46 9.28 7.67
C GLU A 28 13.93 8.82 7.60
N GLY A 29 14.45 8.65 6.38
CA GLY A 29 15.83 8.25 6.13
C GLY A 29 16.12 6.76 6.33
N VAL A 30 15.15 5.93 6.71
CA VAL A 30 15.34 4.49 6.88
C VAL A 30 15.45 3.82 5.51
N LYS A 31 16.57 3.16 5.25
CA LYS A 31 16.80 2.36 4.04
C LYS A 31 16.32 0.94 4.25
N VAL A 32 15.54 0.43 3.28
CA VAL A 32 15.04 -0.95 3.29
C VAL A 32 15.22 -1.59 1.92
N LYS A 33 15.34 -2.92 1.94
CA LYS A 33 15.37 -3.75 0.73
C LYS A 33 14.01 -4.43 0.56
N GLY A 34 13.47 -4.33 -0.66
CA GLY A 34 12.16 -4.80 -1.05
C GLY A 34 11.17 -3.64 -1.22
N LYS A 35 10.43 -3.61 -2.34
CA LYS A 35 9.45 -2.56 -2.66
C LYS A 35 8.19 -3.13 -3.30
N VAL A 36 7.04 -2.55 -2.96
CA VAL A 36 5.77 -2.81 -3.65
C VAL A 36 5.79 -2.11 -5.01
N GLU A 37 5.63 -2.87 -6.09
CA GLU A 37 5.62 -2.32 -7.45
C GLU A 37 4.20 -2.14 -7.98
N THR A 38 3.32 -3.09 -7.70
CA THR A 38 1.93 -3.08 -8.19
C THR A 38 0.99 -3.70 -7.16
N VAL A 39 -0.18 -3.10 -6.98
CA VAL A 39 -1.24 -3.62 -6.11
C VAL A 39 -2.52 -3.78 -6.91
N LEU A 40 -3.16 -4.95 -6.78
CA LEU A 40 -4.46 -5.24 -7.36
C LEU A 40 -5.50 -5.39 -6.24
N SER A 41 -6.54 -4.56 -6.29
CA SER A 41 -7.73 -4.70 -5.47
C SER A 41 -8.89 -5.18 -6.35
N ARG A 42 -9.46 -6.34 -6.04
CA ARG A 42 -10.62 -6.92 -6.77
C ARG A 42 -10.41 -7.01 -8.28
N GLY A 43 -9.18 -7.33 -8.69
CA GLY A 43 -8.79 -7.45 -10.10
C GLY A 43 -8.47 -6.13 -10.81
N LYS A 44 -8.61 -4.97 -10.13
CA LYS A 44 -8.20 -3.66 -10.66
C LYS A 44 -6.85 -3.25 -10.12
N VAL A 45 -6.00 -2.67 -10.97
CA VAL A 45 -4.73 -2.06 -10.56
C VAL A 45 -5.02 -0.76 -9.80
N VAL A 46 -4.54 -0.66 -8.56
CA VAL A 46 -4.73 0.53 -7.70
C VAL A 46 -3.42 1.24 -7.37
N ILE A 47 -2.28 0.54 -7.42
CA ILE A 47 -0.94 1.11 -7.38
C ILE A 47 -0.16 0.52 -8.55
N GLN A 48 0.57 1.34 -9.29
CA GLN A 48 1.49 0.89 -10.32
C GLN A 48 2.70 1.83 -10.39
N ASN A 49 3.92 1.28 -10.32
CA ASN A 49 5.18 2.02 -10.42
C ASN A 49 5.30 3.18 -9.41
N GLY A 50 4.69 3.04 -8.22
CA GLY A 50 4.69 4.07 -7.19
C GLY A 50 3.59 5.13 -7.33
N GLU A 51 2.76 5.06 -8.37
CA GLU A 51 1.62 5.97 -8.55
C GLU A 51 0.30 5.31 -8.13
N HIS A 52 -0.57 6.10 -7.51
CA HIS A 52 -1.92 5.67 -7.16
C HIS A 52 -2.89 5.84 -8.34
N GLN A 53 -3.49 4.73 -8.75
CA GLN A 53 -4.41 4.64 -9.89
C GLN A 53 -5.87 4.41 -9.45
N GLY A 54 -6.10 4.21 -8.16
CA GLY A 54 -7.43 3.99 -7.59
C GLY A 54 -8.31 5.24 -7.59
N LYS A 55 -9.62 5.04 -7.43
CA LYS A 55 -10.61 6.13 -7.30
C LYS A 55 -11.32 6.05 -5.96
N ALA A 56 -11.71 7.21 -5.44
CA ALA A 56 -12.55 7.28 -4.25
C ALA A 56 -13.83 6.46 -4.47
N GLY A 57 -14.13 5.55 -3.53
CA GLY A 57 -15.28 4.65 -3.61
C GLY A 57 -15.03 3.28 -4.25
N ASP A 58 -13.81 2.97 -4.73
CA ASP A 58 -13.49 1.61 -5.21
C ASP A 58 -13.52 0.55 -4.08
N GLY A 59 -13.41 0.99 -2.82
CA GLY A 59 -13.55 0.13 -1.64
C GLY A 59 -14.99 -0.32 -1.40
N GLN A 60 -15.14 -1.51 -0.81
CA GLN A 60 -16.44 -2.05 -0.42
C GLN A 60 -16.40 -2.53 1.03
N PHE A 61 -17.46 -2.27 1.78
CA PHE A 61 -17.61 -2.78 3.14
C PHE A 61 -17.63 -4.30 3.14
N LEU A 62 -16.72 -4.91 3.89
CA LEU A 62 -16.69 -6.36 4.13
C LEU A 62 -17.31 -6.64 5.50
N LYS A 63 -18.56 -7.13 5.51
CA LYS A 63 -19.24 -7.53 6.75
C LYS A 63 -18.48 -8.70 7.39
N ARG A 64 -18.10 -8.56 8.65
CA ARG A 64 -17.55 -9.66 9.45
C ARG A 64 -18.67 -10.53 10.03
N GLY A 65 -18.38 -11.80 10.26
CA GLY A 65 -19.29 -12.72 10.94
C GLY A 65 -19.51 -12.36 12.42
N GLU A 66 -20.41 -13.09 13.08
CA GLU A 66 -20.55 -13.02 14.53
C GLU A 66 -19.30 -13.58 15.22
N CYS A 67 -18.94 -13.01 16.37
CA CYS A 67 -17.91 -13.61 17.21
C CYS A 67 -18.36 -15.04 17.57
N VAL A 68 -17.52 -16.04 17.30
CA VAL A 68 -17.83 -17.43 17.62
C VAL A 68 -18.12 -17.52 19.11
N LYS A 69 -19.31 -17.98 19.49
CA LYS A 69 -19.62 -18.27 20.90
C LYS A 69 -18.68 -19.40 21.35
N VAL A 70 -17.73 -19.05 22.21
CA VAL A 70 -16.95 -20.00 23.01
C VAL A 70 -17.86 -20.64 24.03
#